data_AF-A0AAE0R5Q3-F1
#
_entry.id   AF-A0AAE0R5Q3-F1
#
_cell.length_a   1.000
_cell.length_b   1.000
_cell.length_c   1.000
_cell.angle_alpha   90.00
_cell.angle_beta   90.00
_cell.angle_gamma   90.00
#
_symmetry.space_group_name_H-M   'P 1'
#
loop_
_entity.id
_entity.type
_entity.pdbx_description
1 polymer ?
#
loop_
_entity_poly.entity_id
_entity_poly.type
_entity_poly.pdbx_seq_one_letter_code
_entity_poly.pdbx_strand_id
1 'polypeptide(L)'
;VLMAVFENHIAGRVTVYSVPGCPQCLQAKAALQALNLPLCEVDVSHDAAVRAWLNKMTGSCTVPQIFFNNVHIGGNDILQNLTPEELEPLVHMVKEKPVPPDALPLPAANSPESEEKDRGGLCAQTACGLLLSRLFINIISAISASELSEALRNLIMKLYSDHLSADGKSVDYKAMSKSTCYERYCELAVYLQRVELLSLSHEERLAFFINVYNALVIHGYLRLGFPQNMWQRYRFFNYVSYLIGGEVFTLQDIENGVLRGNRKGIAQLLKPFSKNDPRLQVSLPEAEPLIHFALNCGAKGCPPIRTYTSKDIGSQLLTAAEAFLEADDGCIVDSMKREVKLSQIFKWYKADFGDTDEQLLNWVLNHMRASQKKTSLKTLLSTGNVKVSYMPYDWATNSTH
;
A
#
# COMPACT_ATOMS: atom_id res chain seq x y z
N VAL A 1 -46.25 33.78 6.08
CA VAL A 1 -46.82 33.27 7.35
C VAL A 1 -47.26 31.85 7.05
N LEU A 2 -46.61 30.77 7.46
CA LEU A 2 -45.72 30.55 8.59
C LEU A 2 -44.66 29.49 8.23
N MET A 3 -43.51 29.58 8.90
CA MET A 3 -42.33 28.72 8.79
C MET A 3 -42.62 27.24 9.05
N ALA A 4 -42.05 26.37 8.21
CA ALA A 4 -41.60 25.05 8.64
C ALA A 4 -40.08 25.04 8.49
N VAL A 5 -39.41 24.97 9.63
CA VAL A 5 -37.96 24.92 9.81
C VAL A 5 -37.47 23.61 9.19
N PHE A 6 -36.60 23.68 8.19
CA PHE A 6 -35.82 22.53 7.76
C PHE A 6 -34.89 22.14 8.91
N GLU A 7 -35.24 21.09 9.65
CA GLU A 7 -34.29 20.40 10.50
C GLU A 7 -33.19 19.81 9.60
N ASN A 8 -31.98 20.33 9.74
CA ASN A 8 -30.79 19.77 9.10
C ASN A 8 -30.61 18.33 9.59
N HIS A 9 -30.97 17.36 8.76
CA HIS A 9 -30.79 15.95 9.07
C HIS A 9 -29.29 15.63 8.96
N ILE A 10 -28.57 15.64 10.08
CA ILE A 10 -27.15 15.25 10.13
C ILE A 10 -27.07 13.73 10.37
N ALA A 11 -26.48 12.99 9.43
CA ALA A 11 -26.48 11.52 9.45
C ALA A 11 -25.26 10.88 10.15
N GLY A 12 -24.11 11.57 10.17
CA GLY A 12 -22.84 11.09 10.69
C GLY A 12 -22.45 11.66 12.07
N ARG A 13 -21.20 11.42 12.49
CA ARG A 13 -20.60 12.05 13.69
C ARG A 13 -19.10 12.33 13.57
N VAL A 14 -18.62 13.30 14.33
CA VAL A 14 -17.20 13.53 14.57
C VAL A 14 -16.84 12.93 15.93
N THR A 15 -15.82 12.07 16.00
CA THR A 15 -15.37 11.45 17.26
C THR A 15 -14.00 12.00 17.64
N VAL A 16 -13.83 12.45 18.89
CA VAL A 16 -12.58 12.97 19.42
C VAL A 16 -12.16 12.16 20.65
N TYR A 17 -11.08 11.40 20.52
CA TYR A 17 -10.44 10.73 21.64
C TYR A 17 -9.54 11.73 22.36
N SER A 18 -9.81 11.96 23.65
CA SER A 18 -9.14 13.01 24.42
C SER A 18 -8.85 12.61 25.86
N VAL A 19 -8.10 13.45 26.56
CA VAL A 19 -7.78 13.31 27.99
C VAL A 19 -8.18 14.61 28.71
N PRO A 20 -8.79 14.55 29.91
CA PRO A 20 -9.16 15.72 30.68
C PRO A 20 -7.97 16.65 30.94
N GLY A 21 -8.18 17.95 30.77
CA GLY A 21 -7.14 18.96 31.00
C GLY A 21 -6.09 19.12 29.90
N CYS A 22 -6.17 18.39 28.79
CA CYS A 22 -5.25 18.55 27.67
C CYS A 22 -5.57 19.82 26.84
N PRO A 23 -4.66 20.82 26.73
CA PRO A 23 -4.92 22.06 25.99
C PRO A 23 -5.20 21.84 24.50
N GLN A 24 -4.51 20.89 23.86
CA GLN A 24 -4.70 20.58 22.44
C GLN A 24 -6.06 19.92 22.18
N CYS A 25 -6.58 19.14 23.13
CA CYS A 25 -7.91 18.55 23.03
C CYS A 25 -9.00 19.62 23.13
N LEU A 26 -8.82 20.61 24.01
CA LEU A 26 -9.76 21.74 24.15
C LEU A 26 -9.79 22.59 22.87
N GLN A 27 -8.63 22.90 22.30
CA GLN A 27 -8.53 23.68 21.07
C GLN A 27 -9.18 22.96 19.87
N ALA A 28 -8.91 21.66 19.72
CA ALA A 28 -9.52 20.85 18.67
C ALA A 28 -11.05 20.83 18.78
N LYS A 29 -11.58 20.66 20.00
CA LYS A 29 -13.04 20.65 20.25
C LYS A 29 -13.68 21.99 19.90
N ALA A 30 -13.06 23.11 20.29
CA ALA A 30 -13.56 24.44 19.97
C ALA A 30 -13.63 24.68 18.44
N ALA A 31 -12.60 24.24 17.70
CA ALA A 31 -12.58 24.34 16.24
C ALA A 31 -13.67 23.48 15.58
N LEU A 32 -13.91 22.27 16.08
CA LEU A 32 -14.95 21.37 15.55
C LEU A 32 -16.37 21.85 15.90
N GLN A 33 -16.57 22.45 17.08
CA GLN A 33 -17.85 23.04 17.48
C GLN A 33 -18.26 24.19 16.56
N ALA A 34 -17.30 24.97 16.04
CA ALA A 34 -17.57 26.03 15.07
C ALA A 34 -18.15 25.52 13.73
N LEU A 35 -17.97 24.23 13.41
CA LEU A 35 -18.48 23.60 12.18
C LEU A 35 -19.94 23.13 12.28
N ASN A 36 -20.56 23.24 13.46
CA ASN A 36 -21.94 22.84 13.74
C ASN A 36 -22.23 21.37 13.36
N LEU A 37 -21.30 20.48 13.68
CA LEU A 37 -21.40 19.03 13.48
C LEU A 37 -21.61 18.29 14.81
N PRO A 38 -22.28 17.12 14.80
CA PRO A 38 -22.44 16.26 15.98
C PRO A 38 -21.09 15.72 16.44
N LEU A 39 -20.62 16.25 17.56
CA LEU A 39 -19.34 15.91 18.17
C LEU A 39 -19.54 14.91 19.31
N CYS A 40 -18.79 13.82 19.27
CA CYS A 40 -18.73 12.80 20.32
C CYS A 40 -17.33 12.76 20.92
N GLU A 41 -17.23 12.96 22.22
CA GLU A 41 -15.98 12.88 22.96
C GLU A 41 -15.83 11.52 23.62
N VAL A 42 -14.64 10.92 23.47
CA VAL A 42 -14.27 9.69 24.16
C VAL A 42 -13.06 9.99 25.04
N ASP A 43 -13.27 9.93 26.36
CA ASP A 43 -12.17 10.03 27.33
C ASP A 43 -11.39 8.71 27.36
N VAL A 44 -10.09 8.78 27.09
CA VAL A 44 -9.19 7.61 27.09
C VAL A 44 -8.25 7.59 28.30
N SER A 45 -8.39 8.52 29.26
CA SER A 45 -7.49 8.68 30.40
C SER A 45 -7.41 7.42 31.28
N HIS A 46 -8.51 6.70 31.43
CA HIS A 46 -8.66 5.54 32.31
C HIS A 46 -8.83 4.20 31.58
N ASP A 47 -8.82 4.20 30.24
CA ASP A 47 -9.01 2.99 29.43
C ASP A 47 -7.75 2.64 28.63
N ALA A 48 -6.90 1.81 29.25
CA ALA A 48 -5.66 1.35 28.63
C ALA A 48 -5.90 0.49 27.38
N ALA A 49 -7.03 -0.22 27.30
CA ALA A 49 -7.38 -1.05 26.15
C ALA A 49 -7.74 -0.17 24.95
N VAL A 50 -8.54 0.89 25.16
CA VAL A 50 -8.87 1.87 24.12
C VAL A 50 -7.62 2.63 23.67
N ARG A 51 -6.69 2.98 24.57
CA ARG A 51 -5.40 3.62 24.17
C ARG A 51 -4.51 2.70 23.34
N ALA A 52 -4.38 1.43 23.73
CA ALA A 52 -3.59 0.45 22.99
C ALA A 52 -4.19 0.18 21.60
N TRP A 53 -5.51 0.08 21.54
CA TRP A 53 -6.25 -0.07 20.30
C TRP A 53 -6.13 1.17 19.41
N LEU A 54 -6.28 2.37 19.98
CA LEU A 54 -6.13 3.64 19.26
C LEU A 54 -4.72 3.81 18.71
N ASN A 55 -3.69 3.42 19.48
CA ASN A 55 -2.30 3.41 19.01
C ASN A 55 -2.10 2.40 17.87
N LYS A 56 -2.67 1.20 17.98
CA LYS A 56 -2.62 0.20 16.90
C LYS A 56 -3.29 0.68 15.61
N MET A 57 -4.37 1.45 15.73
CA MET A 57 -5.14 1.94 14.59
C MET A 57 -4.58 3.21 13.94
N THR A 58 -4.04 4.13 14.76
CA THR A 58 -3.59 5.45 14.31
C THR A 58 -2.07 5.56 14.21
N GLY A 59 -1.32 4.60 14.75
CA GLY A 59 0.14 4.67 14.90
C GLY A 59 0.61 5.72 15.90
N SER A 60 -0.31 6.38 16.63
CA SER A 60 0.00 7.46 17.55
C SER A 60 -0.45 7.18 18.98
N CYS A 61 0.43 7.52 19.93
CA CYS A 61 0.14 7.50 21.36
C CYS A 61 -0.35 8.86 21.90
N THR A 62 -0.48 9.88 21.04
CA THR A 62 -0.82 11.25 21.44
C THR A 62 -2.33 11.51 21.34
N VAL A 63 -2.82 12.50 22.09
CA VAL A 63 -4.21 12.99 22.02
C VAL A 63 -4.21 14.50 21.74
N PRO A 64 -5.23 15.05 21.03
CA PRO A 64 -6.44 14.37 20.57
C PRO A 64 -6.21 13.46 19.35
N GLN A 65 -7.06 12.46 19.15
CA GLN A 65 -7.19 11.76 17.87
C GLN A 65 -8.61 11.96 17.33
N ILE A 66 -8.71 12.53 16.14
CA ILE A 66 -9.97 13.07 15.60
C ILE A 66 -10.42 12.24 14.41
N PHE A 67 -11.70 11.91 14.37
CA PHE A 67 -12.32 11.12 13.32
C PHE A 67 -13.59 11.78 12.80
N PHE A 68 -13.79 11.78 11.49
CA PHE A 68 -15.06 12.12 10.85
C PHE A 68 -15.66 10.81 10.34
N ASN A 69 -16.73 10.31 10.98
CA ASN A 69 -17.19 8.94 10.85
C ASN A 69 -16.03 7.94 11.11
N ASN A 70 -15.45 7.35 10.04
CA ASN A 70 -14.34 6.39 10.13
C ASN A 70 -13.02 6.98 9.62
N VAL A 71 -13.05 8.22 9.14
CA VAL A 71 -11.86 8.89 8.58
C VAL A 71 -11.07 9.49 9.71
N HIS A 72 -9.91 8.90 9.98
CA HIS A 72 -8.93 9.44 10.92
C HIS A 72 -8.23 10.67 10.32
N ILE A 73 -8.32 11.80 11.03
CA ILE A 73 -7.68 13.07 10.67
C ILE A 73 -6.33 13.21 11.36
N GLY A 74 -6.20 12.69 12.59
CA GLY A 74 -4.99 12.85 13.40
C GLY A 74 -5.18 13.82 14.56
N GLY A 75 -4.11 14.54 14.87
CA GLY A 75 -4.01 15.45 16.01
C GLY A 75 -4.63 16.83 15.79
N ASN A 76 -4.55 17.67 16.82
CA ASN A 76 -4.99 19.07 16.75
C ASN A 76 -4.17 19.87 15.74
N ASP A 77 -2.87 19.62 15.65
CA ASP A 77 -1.97 20.26 14.67
C ASP A 77 -2.42 20.04 13.23
N ILE A 78 -2.86 18.82 12.91
CA ILE A 78 -3.38 18.51 11.57
C ILE A 78 -4.73 19.19 11.36
N LEU A 79 -5.64 19.12 12.34
CA LEU A 79 -6.96 19.76 12.25
C LEU A 79 -6.86 21.28 11.99
N GLN A 80 -5.96 21.99 12.69
CA GLN A 80 -5.81 23.44 12.52
C GLN A 80 -5.19 23.83 11.17
N ASN A 81 -4.47 22.91 10.52
CA ASN A 81 -3.80 23.16 9.24
C ASN A 81 -4.62 22.68 8.02
N LEU A 82 -5.81 22.12 8.22
CA LEU A 82 -6.68 21.73 7.12
C LEU A 82 -7.13 22.96 6.32
N THR A 83 -6.99 22.90 5.00
CA THR A 83 -7.52 23.94 4.13
C THR A 83 -9.05 23.81 4.02
N PRO A 84 -9.78 24.88 3.65
CA PRO A 84 -11.23 24.79 3.40
C PRO A 84 -11.59 23.68 2.39
N GLU A 85 -10.76 23.48 1.37
CA GLU A 85 -10.92 22.47 0.32
C GLU A 85 -10.82 21.03 0.86
N GLU A 86 -10.06 20.83 1.95
CA GLU A 86 -9.92 19.53 2.62
C GLU A 86 -11.00 19.31 3.69
N LEU A 87 -11.46 20.40 4.32
CA LEU A 87 -12.45 20.36 5.39
C LEU A 87 -13.88 20.21 4.87
N GLU A 88 -14.23 20.89 3.78
CA GLU A 88 -15.58 20.86 3.20
C GLU A 88 -16.07 19.44 2.84
N PRO A 89 -15.26 18.57 2.20
CA PRO A 89 -15.67 17.19 1.93
C PRO A 89 -15.91 16.36 3.20
N LEU A 90 -15.16 16.60 4.27
CA LEU A 90 -15.32 15.91 5.55
C LEU A 90 -16.60 16.34 6.26
N VAL A 91 -16.89 17.64 6.25
CA VAL A 91 -18.13 18.21 6.77
C VAL A 91 -19.33 17.69 5.98
N HIS A 92 -19.24 17.66 4.65
CA HIS A 92 -20.28 17.13 3.78
C HIS A 92 -20.50 15.63 4.03
N MET A 93 -19.43 14.85 4.23
CA MET A 93 -19.52 13.43 4.57
C MET A 93 -20.30 13.18 5.86
N VAL A 94 -20.06 13.97 6.90
CA VAL A 94 -20.78 13.84 8.18
C VAL A 94 -22.24 14.28 8.06
N LYS A 95 -22.55 15.24 7.18
CA LYS A 95 -23.94 15.68 6.94
C LYS A 95 -24.75 14.64 6.17
N GLU A 96 -24.20 14.11 5.08
CA GLU A 96 -24.96 13.30 4.11
C GLU A 96 -24.88 11.80 4.34
N LYS A 97 -23.81 11.28 4.96
CA LYS A 97 -23.61 9.83 5.11
C LYS A 97 -23.87 9.37 6.54
N PRO A 98 -24.73 8.35 6.73
CA PRO A 98 -24.96 7.77 8.05
C PRO A 98 -23.67 7.16 8.58
N VAL A 99 -23.53 7.13 9.91
CA VAL A 99 -22.44 6.45 10.59
C VAL A 99 -22.40 4.99 10.08
N PRO A 100 -21.33 4.58 9.37
CA PRO A 100 -21.31 3.27 8.75
C PRO A 100 -21.15 2.16 9.82
N PRO A 101 -21.58 0.90 9.56
CA PRO A 101 -21.64 -0.16 10.57
C PRO A 101 -20.28 -0.55 11.17
N ASP A 102 -19.20 -0.21 10.48
CA ASP A 102 -17.80 -0.39 10.86
C ASP A 102 -17.23 0.82 11.63
N ALA A 103 -18.06 1.84 11.92
CA ALA A 103 -17.65 2.99 12.70
C ALA A 103 -17.32 2.62 14.14
N LEU A 104 -16.33 3.35 14.68
CA LEU A 104 -15.74 3.06 15.96
C LEU A 104 -16.80 3.00 17.05
N PRO A 105 -16.99 1.87 17.75
CA PRO A 105 -18.01 1.77 18.79
C PRO A 105 -17.66 2.76 19.91
N LEU A 106 -18.67 3.49 20.39
CA LEU A 106 -18.47 4.34 21.57
C LEU A 106 -18.36 3.42 22.80
N PRO A 107 -17.44 3.71 23.74
CA PRO A 107 -17.50 3.05 25.04
C PRO A 107 -18.89 3.33 25.65
N ALA A 108 -19.57 2.28 26.07
CA ALA A 108 -20.95 2.36 26.54
C ALA A 108 -21.08 3.40 27.66
N ALA A 109 -22.01 4.33 27.51
CA ALA A 109 -22.43 5.18 28.61
C ALA A 109 -22.96 4.29 29.74
N ASN A 110 -22.38 4.42 30.93
CA ASN A 110 -22.71 3.63 32.11
C ASN A 110 -24.22 3.55 32.39
N SER A 111 -24.66 2.33 32.72
CA SER A 111 -25.59 1.91 33.80
C SER A 111 -26.73 0.96 33.36
N PRO A 112 -27.30 0.14 34.27
CA PRO A 112 -26.66 -0.90 35.08
C PRO A 112 -27.27 -2.29 34.81
N GLU A 113 -26.60 -3.33 35.31
CA GLU A 113 -27.10 -4.67 35.70
C GLU A 113 -28.43 -5.19 35.12
N SER A 114 -28.37 -6.33 34.44
CA SER A 114 -29.30 -7.42 34.73
C SER A 114 -28.67 -8.77 34.39
N GLU A 115 -28.30 -9.49 35.45
CA GLU A 115 -28.20 -10.94 35.46
C GLU A 115 -29.50 -11.56 34.94
N GLU A 116 -29.43 -12.48 33.99
CA GLU A 116 -30.42 -13.57 33.85
C GLU A 116 -29.77 -14.71 33.06
N LYS A 117 -29.21 -15.68 33.78
CA LYS A 117 -29.78 -17.00 34.10
C LYS A 117 -29.87 -17.96 32.91
N ASP A 118 -28.96 -18.94 32.99
CA ASP A 118 -29.15 -20.31 32.57
C ASP A 118 -30.62 -20.73 32.49
N ARG A 119 -31.03 -21.16 31.30
CA ARG A 119 -32.00 -22.23 31.14
C ARG A 119 -31.79 -22.93 29.80
N GLY A 120 -31.44 -24.21 29.90
CA GLY A 120 -31.21 -25.08 28.76
C GLY A 120 -32.41 -25.21 27.85
N GLY A 121 -32.11 -25.35 26.56
CA GLY A 121 -33.04 -25.75 25.52
C GLY A 121 -32.26 -26.49 24.44
N LEU A 122 -32.25 -27.82 24.54
CA LEU A 122 -31.91 -28.70 23.43
C LEU A 122 -32.83 -28.37 22.25
N CYS A 123 -32.28 -28.03 21.09
CA CYS A 123 -32.94 -28.28 19.83
C CYS A 123 -31.90 -28.64 18.76
N ALA A 124 -32.07 -29.85 18.21
CA ALA A 124 -31.21 -30.49 17.25
C ALA A 124 -31.20 -29.74 15.92
N GLN A 125 -30.03 -29.29 15.47
CA GLN A 125 -29.76 -29.00 14.07
C GLN A 125 -28.36 -29.49 13.68
N THR A 126 -28.37 -30.57 12.91
CA THR A 126 -27.46 -30.88 11.81
C THR A 126 -25.96 -31.02 12.14
N ALA A 127 -25.60 -32.24 12.54
CA ALA A 127 -24.28 -32.80 12.35
C ALA A 127 -23.93 -32.87 10.84
N CYS A 128 -23.39 -31.80 10.27
CA CYS A 128 -22.75 -31.82 8.94
C CYS A 128 -21.68 -30.71 8.77
N GLY A 129 -20.99 -30.31 9.84
CA GLY A 129 -20.02 -29.19 9.79
C GLY A 129 -18.69 -29.39 10.52
N LEU A 130 -18.49 -30.49 11.25
CA LEU A 130 -17.34 -30.65 12.15
C LEU A 130 -16.41 -31.82 11.82
N LEU A 131 -16.58 -32.46 10.66
CA LEU A 131 -15.66 -33.48 10.16
C LEU A 131 -14.74 -33.00 9.02
N LEU A 132 -14.93 -31.78 8.50
CA LEU A 132 -14.03 -31.18 7.51
C LEU A 132 -12.93 -30.30 8.12
N SER A 133 -13.02 -29.92 9.40
CA SER A 133 -11.99 -29.10 10.06
C SER A 133 -10.81 -29.90 10.64
N ARG A 134 -10.91 -31.23 10.71
CA ARG A 134 -9.80 -32.11 11.18
C ARG A 134 -9.15 -32.95 10.08
N LEU A 135 -9.77 -33.06 8.89
CA LEU A 135 -9.20 -33.71 7.71
C LEU A 135 -8.48 -32.75 6.76
N PHE A 136 -8.60 -31.43 6.95
CA PHE A 136 -7.79 -30.42 6.24
C PHE A 136 -6.44 -30.09 6.91
N ILE A 137 -6.22 -30.53 8.16
CA ILE A 137 -4.99 -30.22 8.90
C ILE A 137 -3.82 -31.14 8.51
N ASN A 138 -4.08 -32.27 7.83
CA ASN A 138 -3.05 -33.27 7.52
C ASN A 138 -2.83 -33.55 6.01
N ILE A 139 -3.27 -32.66 5.12
CA ILE A 139 -2.90 -32.69 3.68
C ILE A 139 -2.54 -31.27 3.21
N ILE A 140 -1.69 -30.58 3.96
CA ILE A 140 -0.91 -29.48 3.42
C ILE A 140 0.54 -29.93 3.53
N SER A 141 1.05 -30.56 2.48
CA SER A 141 2.45 -30.34 2.13
C SER A 141 2.66 -28.83 2.18
N ALA A 142 3.48 -28.35 3.13
CA ALA A 142 3.67 -26.92 3.36
C ALA A 142 4.05 -26.26 2.02
N ILE A 143 3.12 -25.51 1.43
CA ILE A 143 3.41 -24.73 0.23
C ILE A 143 4.56 -23.80 0.61
N SER A 144 5.68 -23.89 -0.10
CA SER A 144 6.83 -23.04 0.17
C SER A 144 6.48 -21.57 -0.08
N ALA A 145 7.25 -20.64 0.51
CA ALA A 145 7.07 -19.22 0.26
C ALA A 145 7.10 -18.91 -1.25
N SER A 146 8.07 -19.48 -1.96
CA SER A 146 8.25 -19.32 -3.40
C SER A 146 7.02 -19.78 -4.17
N GLU A 147 6.57 -21.02 -3.97
CA GLU A 147 5.37 -21.57 -4.64
C GLU A 147 4.13 -20.73 -4.34
N LEU A 148 3.96 -20.26 -3.09
CA LEU A 148 2.82 -19.43 -2.71
C LEU A 148 2.83 -18.09 -3.45
N SER A 149 3.98 -17.41 -3.49
CA SER A 149 4.11 -16.10 -4.15
C SER A 149 3.92 -16.21 -5.67
N GLU A 150 4.44 -17.26 -6.28
CA GLU A 150 4.27 -17.54 -7.71
C GLU A 150 2.80 -17.85 -8.03
N ALA A 151 2.14 -18.67 -7.21
CA ALA A 151 0.72 -18.99 -7.36
C ALA A 151 -0.17 -17.74 -7.22
N LEU A 152 0.09 -16.86 -6.24
CA LEU A 152 -0.61 -15.59 -6.10
C LEU A 152 -0.43 -14.71 -7.34
N ARG A 153 0.80 -14.61 -7.85
CA ARG A 153 1.09 -13.80 -9.03
C ARG A 153 0.42 -14.35 -10.29
N ASN A 154 0.44 -15.66 -10.46
CA ASN A 154 -0.22 -16.35 -11.57
C ASN A 154 -1.74 -16.17 -11.54
N LEU A 155 -2.38 -16.19 -10.35
CA LEU A 155 -3.80 -15.90 -10.22
C LEU A 155 -4.13 -14.45 -10.62
N ILE A 156 -3.31 -13.47 -10.21
CA ILE A 156 -3.47 -12.08 -10.65
C ILE A 156 -3.30 -11.95 -12.17
N MET A 157 -2.33 -12.63 -12.77
CA MET A 157 -2.17 -12.62 -14.23
C MET A 157 -3.37 -13.22 -14.96
N LYS A 158 -3.91 -14.32 -14.43
CA LYS A 158 -5.12 -14.94 -14.96
C LYS A 158 -6.31 -13.99 -14.84
N LEU A 159 -6.48 -13.34 -13.69
CA LEU A 159 -7.52 -12.33 -13.49
C LEU A 159 -7.44 -11.22 -14.53
N TYR A 160 -6.25 -10.67 -14.76
CA TYR A 160 -6.02 -9.68 -15.80
C TYR A 160 -6.41 -10.21 -17.18
N SER A 161 -5.93 -11.40 -17.56
CA SER A 161 -6.21 -11.99 -18.85
C SER A 161 -7.70 -12.24 -19.09
N ASP A 162 -8.42 -12.70 -18.06
CA ASP A 162 -9.85 -13.04 -18.16
C ASP A 162 -10.75 -11.81 -18.28
N HIS A 163 -10.27 -10.64 -17.84
CA HIS A 163 -11.04 -9.40 -17.79
C HIS A 163 -10.44 -8.29 -18.66
N LEU A 164 -9.45 -8.60 -19.48
CA LEU A 164 -8.89 -7.68 -20.47
C LEU A 164 -9.87 -7.53 -21.64
N SER A 165 -10.12 -6.30 -22.06
CA SER A 165 -10.95 -6.01 -23.24
C SER A 165 -10.34 -6.65 -24.49
N ALA A 166 -11.19 -6.94 -25.47
CA ALA A 166 -10.77 -7.59 -26.72
C ALA A 166 -9.69 -6.81 -27.49
N ASP A 167 -9.61 -5.49 -27.31
CA ASP A 167 -8.58 -4.64 -27.89
C ASP A 167 -7.28 -4.55 -27.07
N GLY A 168 -7.23 -5.20 -25.90
CA GLY A 168 -6.09 -5.23 -25.00
C GLY A 168 -5.83 -3.93 -24.23
N LYS A 169 -6.76 -2.95 -24.29
CA LYS A 169 -6.51 -1.59 -23.79
C LYS A 169 -7.11 -1.28 -22.43
N SER A 170 -8.12 -2.02 -21.99
CA SER A 170 -8.84 -1.76 -20.75
C SER A 170 -9.11 -3.06 -20.00
N VAL A 171 -9.29 -2.98 -18.68
CA VAL A 171 -9.52 -4.14 -17.82
C VAL A 171 -10.78 -3.91 -17.02
N ASP A 172 -11.72 -4.84 -17.06
CA ASP A 172 -12.97 -4.76 -16.28
C ASP A 172 -12.71 -5.17 -14.83
N TYR A 173 -12.21 -4.22 -14.04
CA TYR A 173 -11.95 -4.41 -12.60
C TYR A 173 -13.22 -4.74 -11.80
N LYS A 174 -14.39 -4.28 -12.25
CA LYS A 174 -15.66 -4.53 -11.57
C LYS A 174 -16.07 -5.99 -11.72
N ALA A 175 -16.00 -6.55 -12.92
CA ALA A 175 -16.20 -7.97 -13.15
C ALA A 175 -15.12 -8.82 -12.46
N MET A 176 -13.86 -8.37 -12.51
CA MET A 176 -12.72 -9.05 -11.89
C MET A 176 -12.94 -9.32 -10.40
N SER A 177 -13.40 -8.31 -9.66
CA SER A 177 -13.67 -8.38 -8.21
C SER A 177 -14.78 -9.37 -7.81
N LYS A 178 -15.58 -9.86 -8.77
CA LYS A 178 -16.68 -10.81 -8.57
C LYS A 178 -16.39 -12.20 -9.11
N SER A 179 -15.20 -12.41 -9.64
CA SER A 179 -14.83 -13.69 -10.26
C SER A 179 -14.42 -14.73 -9.22
N THR A 180 -14.66 -16.01 -9.50
CA THR A 180 -14.19 -17.13 -8.66
C THR A 180 -12.67 -17.19 -8.56
N CYS A 181 -11.97 -16.69 -9.59
CA CYS A 181 -10.51 -16.58 -9.57
C CYS A 181 -10.04 -15.56 -8.52
N TYR A 182 -10.81 -14.50 -8.30
CA TYR A 182 -10.51 -13.48 -7.30
C TYR A 182 -10.79 -13.98 -5.88
N GLU A 183 -11.87 -14.74 -5.70
CA GLU A 183 -12.13 -15.43 -4.43
C GLU A 183 -10.99 -16.38 -4.07
N ARG A 184 -10.54 -17.20 -5.03
CA ARG A 184 -9.39 -18.10 -4.86
C ARG A 184 -8.09 -17.36 -4.57
N TYR A 185 -7.87 -16.20 -5.18
CA TYR A 185 -6.73 -15.34 -4.86
C TYR A 185 -6.79 -14.87 -3.40
N CYS A 186 -7.95 -14.41 -2.93
CA CYS A 186 -8.14 -13.98 -1.54
C CYS A 186 -7.89 -15.13 -0.56
N GLU A 187 -8.41 -16.33 -0.84
CA GLU A 187 -8.17 -17.53 -0.03
C GLU A 187 -6.68 -17.88 0.02
N LEU A 188 -5.98 -17.79 -1.12
CA LEU A 188 -4.56 -18.09 -1.18
C LEU A 188 -3.73 -17.04 -0.42
N ALA A 189 -4.12 -15.77 -0.49
CA ALA A 189 -3.42 -14.68 0.19
C ALA A 189 -3.44 -14.85 1.72
N VAL A 190 -4.46 -15.50 2.28
CA VAL A 190 -4.54 -15.83 3.72
C VAL A 190 -3.36 -16.72 4.16
N TYR A 191 -2.79 -17.54 3.28
CA TYR A 191 -1.64 -18.38 3.64
C TYR A 191 -0.34 -17.60 3.84
N LEU A 192 -0.24 -16.35 3.36
CA LEU A 192 0.94 -15.50 3.57
C LEU A 192 1.26 -15.33 5.07
N GLN A 193 0.23 -15.31 5.93
CA GLN A 193 0.41 -15.14 7.38
C GLN A 193 1.23 -16.26 8.03
N ARG A 194 1.38 -17.42 7.37
CA ARG A 194 2.08 -18.61 7.90
C ARG A 194 3.42 -18.88 7.24
N VAL A 195 3.84 -18.03 6.31
CA VAL A 195 5.10 -18.22 5.58
C VAL A 195 6.30 -18.02 6.52
N GLU A 196 7.27 -18.92 6.45
CA GLU A 196 8.57 -18.74 7.09
C GLU A 196 9.47 -17.87 6.19
N LEU A 197 9.87 -16.69 6.68
CA LEU A 197 10.64 -15.71 5.90
C LEU A 197 12.15 -15.76 6.16
N LEU A 198 12.56 -16.18 7.36
CA LEU A 198 13.96 -16.13 7.79
C LEU A 198 14.80 -17.24 7.16
N SER A 199 14.19 -18.34 6.73
CA SER A 199 14.84 -19.46 6.06
C SER A 199 15.07 -19.23 4.56
N LEU A 200 14.49 -18.16 3.99
CA LEU A 200 14.60 -17.87 2.56
C LEU A 200 16.02 -17.43 2.18
N SER A 201 16.54 -18.04 1.11
CA SER A 201 17.72 -17.55 0.40
C SER A 201 17.50 -16.14 -0.17
N HIS A 202 18.57 -15.52 -0.63
CA HIS A 202 18.51 -14.18 -1.24
C HIS A 202 17.57 -14.17 -2.46
N GLU A 203 17.70 -15.15 -3.34
CA GLU A 203 16.92 -15.28 -4.57
C GLU A 203 15.44 -15.59 -4.29
N GLU A 204 15.16 -16.48 -3.34
CA GLU A 204 13.79 -16.78 -2.92
C GLU A 204 13.11 -15.57 -2.32
N ARG A 205 13.84 -14.79 -1.50
CA ARG A 205 13.32 -13.59 -0.87
C ARG A 205 13.00 -12.50 -1.90
N LEU A 206 13.90 -12.27 -2.86
CA LEU A 206 13.65 -11.34 -3.97
C LEU A 206 12.39 -11.73 -4.75
N ALA A 207 12.34 -12.98 -5.25
CA ALA A 207 11.20 -13.46 -6.03
C ALA A 207 9.89 -13.37 -5.22
N PHE A 208 9.92 -13.80 -3.96
CA PHE A 208 8.78 -13.76 -3.06
C PHE A 208 8.21 -12.34 -2.89
N PHE A 209 9.03 -11.40 -2.45
CA PHE A 209 8.56 -10.06 -2.15
C PHE A 209 8.18 -9.26 -3.39
N ILE A 210 8.85 -9.46 -4.53
CA ILE A 210 8.47 -8.82 -5.79
C ILE A 210 7.11 -9.34 -6.27
N ASN A 211 6.89 -10.66 -6.23
CA ASN A 211 5.61 -11.26 -6.60
C ASN A 211 4.49 -10.80 -5.67
N VAL A 212 4.71 -10.82 -4.36
CA VAL A 212 3.73 -10.39 -3.35
C VAL A 212 3.41 -8.90 -3.48
N TYR A 213 4.43 -8.04 -3.65
CA TYR A 213 4.23 -6.61 -3.90
C TYR A 213 3.35 -6.39 -5.13
N ASN A 214 3.73 -7.01 -6.27
CA ASN A 214 3.01 -6.86 -7.53
C ASN A 214 1.58 -7.37 -7.42
N ALA A 215 1.33 -8.44 -6.65
CA ALA A 215 -0.01 -8.95 -6.41
C ALA A 215 -0.82 -8.02 -5.49
N LEU A 216 -0.20 -7.49 -4.42
CA LEU A 216 -0.82 -6.60 -3.45
C LEU A 216 -1.26 -5.27 -4.07
N VAL A 217 -0.48 -4.70 -4.99
CA VAL A 217 -0.88 -3.47 -5.73
C VAL A 217 -2.22 -3.69 -6.44
N ILE A 218 -2.38 -4.80 -7.15
CA ILE A 218 -3.59 -5.09 -7.89
C ILE A 218 -4.76 -5.40 -6.96
N HIS A 219 -4.52 -6.19 -5.92
CA HIS A 219 -5.56 -6.46 -4.92
C HIS A 219 -6.02 -5.17 -4.25
N GLY A 220 -5.09 -4.28 -3.91
CA GLY A 220 -5.40 -2.95 -3.40
C GLY A 220 -6.29 -2.15 -4.33
N TYR A 221 -5.99 -2.11 -5.64
CA TYR A 221 -6.83 -1.42 -6.62
C TYR A 221 -8.22 -2.04 -6.74
N LEU A 222 -8.35 -3.37 -6.70
CA LEU A 222 -9.64 -4.05 -6.73
C LEU A 222 -10.50 -3.75 -5.50
N ARG A 223 -9.86 -3.60 -4.32
CA ARG A 223 -10.57 -3.37 -3.05
C ARG A 223 -10.87 -1.89 -2.78
N LEU A 224 -9.94 -1.00 -3.11
CA LEU A 224 -9.95 0.40 -2.69
C LEU A 224 -10.12 1.38 -3.87
N GLY A 225 -10.02 0.90 -5.10
CA GLY A 225 -9.97 1.73 -6.30
C GLY A 225 -8.58 2.30 -6.57
N PHE A 226 -8.46 3.00 -7.70
CA PHE A 226 -7.21 3.63 -8.13
C PHE A 226 -7.03 4.99 -7.43
N PRO A 227 -5.83 5.29 -6.92
CA PRO A 227 -5.55 6.61 -6.36
C PRO A 227 -5.61 7.67 -7.46
N GLN A 228 -6.47 8.67 -7.30
CA GLN A 228 -6.70 9.73 -8.29
C GLN A 228 -5.80 10.97 -8.09
N ASN A 229 -5.06 11.03 -6.98
CA ASN A 229 -4.18 12.14 -6.67
C ASN A 229 -2.98 11.70 -5.80
N MET A 230 -2.02 12.59 -5.62
CA MET A 230 -0.78 12.31 -4.91
C MET A 230 -1.01 11.89 -3.45
N TRP A 231 -2.01 12.45 -2.76
CA TRP A 231 -2.29 12.08 -1.37
C TRP A 231 -2.94 10.70 -1.25
N GLN A 232 -3.89 10.37 -2.12
CA GLN A 232 -4.44 9.02 -2.21
C GLN A 232 -3.36 8.01 -2.57
N ARG A 233 -2.44 8.36 -3.46
CA ARG A 233 -1.28 7.53 -3.81
C ARG A 233 -0.38 7.32 -2.59
N TYR A 234 -0.02 8.39 -1.88
CA TYR A 234 0.75 8.29 -0.65
C TYR A 234 0.08 7.33 0.35
N ARG A 235 -1.21 7.50 0.63
CA ARG A 235 -1.95 6.59 1.51
C ARG A 235 -1.97 5.16 1.01
N PHE A 236 -2.19 4.97 -0.29
CA PHE A 236 -2.24 3.63 -0.89
C PHE A 236 -0.96 2.86 -0.57
N PHE A 237 0.22 3.44 -0.85
CA PHE A 237 1.49 2.75 -0.63
C PHE A 237 1.86 2.59 0.86
N ASN A 238 1.37 3.47 1.75
CA ASN A 238 1.69 3.43 3.18
C ASN A 238 0.68 2.63 4.04
N TYR A 239 -0.49 2.27 3.53
CA TYR A 239 -1.52 1.57 4.32
C TYR A 239 -1.97 0.22 3.72
N VAL A 240 -1.93 0.08 2.39
CA VAL A 240 -2.25 -1.20 1.74
C VAL A 240 -1.19 -2.23 2.12
N SER A 241 -1.62 -3.31 2.78
CA SER A 241 -0.73 -4.24 3.46
C SER A 241 -1.26 -5.67 3.48
N TYR A 242 -0.33 -6.61 3.72
CA TYR A 242 -0.63 -7.99 4.07
C TYR A 242 0.00 -8.36 5.40
N LEU A 243 -0.62 -9.34 6.08
CA LEU A 243 0.00 -10.08 7.16
C LEU A 243 0.84 -11.21 6.55
N ILE A 244 2.16 -11.14 6.68
CA ILE A 244 3.11 -12.07 6.09
C ILE A 244 4.03 -12.59 7.20
N GLY A 245 4.04 -13.91 7.42
CA GLY A 245 4.86 -14.54 8.46
C GLY A 245 4.65 -13.96 9.86
N GLY A 246 3.42 -13.55 10.20
CA GLY A 246 3.07 -12.95 11.48
C GLY A 246 3.25 -11.43 11.59
N GLU A 247 3.85 -10.77 10.59
CA GLU A 247 4.10 -9.33 10.60
C GLU A 247 3.34 -8.60 9.49
N VAL A 248 2.97 -7.34 9.73
CA VAL A 248 2.26 -6.53 8.72
C VAL A 248 3.27 -5.83 7.81
N PHE A 249 3.14 -6.04 6.50
CA PHE A 249 3.96 -5.39 5.48
C PHE A 249 3.10 -4.57 4.54
N THR A 250 3.32 -3.26 4.53
CA THR A 250 2.78 -2.35 3.51
C THR A 250 3.57 -2.45 2.21
N LEU A 251 3.03 -1.90 1.11
CA LEU A 251 3.80 -1.77 -0.14
C LEU A 251 5.11 -1.00 0.10
N GLN A 252 5.04 0.08 0.87
CA GLN A 252 6.20 0.88 1.26
C GLN A 252 7.24 0.05 2.05
N ASP A 253 6.78 -0.80 2.96
CA ASP A 253 7.64 -1.70 3.75
C ASP A 253 8.33 -2.74 2.87
N ILE A 254 7.61 -3.34 1.92
CA ILE A 254 8.18 -4.35 1.01
C ILE A 254 9.23 -3.72 0.10
N GLU A 255 8.90 -2.62 -0.59
CA GLU A 255 9.83 -1.96 -1.50
C GLU A 255 11.03 -1.39 -0.74
N ASN A 256 10.79 -0.51 0.21
CA ASN A 256 11.85 0.30 0.79
C ASN A 256 12.48 -0.34 2.03
N GLY A 257 11.69 -1.09 2.79
CA GLY A 257 12.10 -1.79 4.00
C GLY A 257 12.84 -3.08 3.66
N VAL A 258 12.24 -3.93 2.82
CA VAL A 258 12.79 -5.25 2.51
C VAL A 258 13.74 -5.19 1.31
N LEU A 259 13.23 -4.85 0.12
CA LEU A 259 13.95 -4.99 -1.15
C LEU A 259 15.05 -3.92 -1.37
N ARG A 260 14.90 -2.73 -0.77
CA ARG A 260 15.94 -1.69 -0.80
C ARG A 260 16.84 -1.67 0.45
N GLY A 261 16.83 -2.72 1.26
CA GLY A 261 17.69 -2.81 2.46
C GLY A 261 17.42 -1.69 3.49
N ASN A 262 16.14 -1.48 3.82
CA ASN A 262 15.68 -0.48 4.77
C ASN A 262 16.17 0.95 4.47
N ARG A 263 16.08 1.34 3.19
CA ARG A 263 16.36 2.69 2.71
C ARG A 263 15.14 3.58 2.84
N LYS A 264 15.38 4.89 2.88
CA LYS A 264 14.33 5.91 2.90
C LYS A 264 13.61 5.93 1.55
N GLY A 265 12.28 5.90 1.59
CA GLY A 265 11.45 6.02 0.38
C GLY A 265 11.28 7.46 -0.10
N ILE A 266 10.71 7.61 -1.30
CA ILE A 266 10.35 8.91 -1.86
C ILE A 266 9.34 9.59 -0.95
N ALA A 267 9.55 10.89 -0.67
CA ALA A 267 8.68 11.71 0.17
C ALA A 267 8.46 11.17 1.60
N GLN A 268 9.26 10.19 2.04
CA GLN A 268 9.28 9.76 3.44
C GLN A 268 10.26 10.62 4.23
N LEU A 269 10.13 10.66 5.55
CA LEU A 269 11.10 11.30 6.43
C LEU A 269 12.05 10.28 7.07
N LEU A 270 11.53 9.11 7.38
CA LEU A 270 12.21 8.04 8.13
C LEU A 270 12.37 6.78 7.28
N LYS A 271 13.23 5.88 7.77
CA LYS A 271 13.32 4.51 7.26
C LYS A 271 12.06 3.72 7.63
N PRO A 272 11.60 2.77 6.81
CA PRO A 272 10.43 1.95 7.13
C PRO A 272 10.55 1.20 8.45
N PHE A 273 11.72 0.61 8.72
CA PHE A 273 11.95 -0.20 9.91
C PHE A 273 12.91 0.47 10.88
N SER A 274 12.52 0.50 12.15
CA SER A 274 13.39 0.94 13.25
C SER A 274 14.43 -0.16 13.60
N LYS A 275 15.41 0.17 14.43
CA LYS A 275 16.45 -0.80 14.85
C LYS A 275 15.91 -2.03 15.58
N ASN A 276 14.77 -1.90 16.25
CA ASN A 276 14.13 -2.96 17.03
C ASN A 276 12.92 -3.59 16.30
N ASP A 277 12.68 -3.18 15.06
CA ASP A 277 11.58 -3.72 14.26
C ASP A 277 11.93 -5.16 13.82
N PRO A 278 11.10 -6.17 14.16
CA PRO A 278 11.39 -7.57 13.81
C PRO A 278 11.49 -7.78 12.29
N ARG A 279 10.79 -6.97 11.49
CA ARG A 279 10.78 -7.05 10.03
C ARG A 279 12.14 -6.72 9.41
N LEU A 280 13.01 -6.00 10.14
CA LEU A 280 14.37 -5.68 9.71
C LEU A 280 15.23 -6.92 9.43
N GLN A 281 14.95 -8.05 10.10
CA GLN A 281 15.67 -9.31 9.89
C GLN A 281 15.44 -9.89 8.49
N VAL A 282 14.35 -9.50 7.83
CA VAL A 282 14.00 -9.95 6.49
C VAL A 282 14.60 -9.01 5.43
N SER A 283 15.04 -7.80 5.80
CA SER A 283 15.62 -6.85 4.84
C SER A 283 16.83 -7.43 4.10
N LEU A 284 16.98 -7.06 2.83
CA LEU A 284 18.20 -7.34 2.10
C LEU A 284 19.38 -6.58 2.72
N PRO A 285 20.60 -7.16 2.71
CA PRO A 285 21.77 -6.48 3.24
C PRO A 285 22.10 -5.21 2.46
N GLU A 286 21.90 -5.24 1.13
CA GLU A 286 22.06 -4.11 0.23
C GLU A 286 20.82 -3.94 -0.64
N ALA A 287 20.61 -2.74 -1.17
CA ALA A 287 19.52 -2.49 -2.09
C ALA A 287 19.76 -3.21 -3.41
N GLU A 288 18.73 -3.89 -3.92
CA GLU A 288 18.73 -4.47 -5.26
C GLU A 288 18.17 -3.42 -6.25
N PRO A 289 19.00 -2.75 -7.09
CA PRO A 289 18.51 -1.65 -7.93
C PRO A 289 17.58 -2.12 -9.05
N LEU A 290 17.67 -3.39 -9.47
CA LEU A 290 16.87 -3.90 -10.56
C LEU A 290 15.38 -4.06 -10.20
N ILE A 291 15.03 -4.03 -8.92
CA ILE A 291 13.62 -4.08 -8.50
C ILE A 291 12.80 -2.91 -9.06
N HIS A 292 13.42 -1.76 -9.33
CA HIS A 292 12.74 -0.57 -9.85
C HIS A 292 12.12 -0.78 -11.22
N PHE A 293 12.63 -1.78 -11.96
CA PHE A 293 12.10 -2.20 -13.26
C PHE A 293 11.20 -3.42 -13.14
N ALA A 294 11.03 -3.99 -11.95
CA ALA A 294 10.26 -5.20 -11.71
C ALA A 294 8.97 -4.95 -10.92
N LEU A 295 8.97 -3.92 -10.07
CA LEU A 295 7.84 -3.55 -9.25
C LEU A 295 6.85 -2.73 -10.07
N ASN A 296 5.63 -3.24 -10.16
CA ASN A 296 4.51 -2.56 -10.79
C ASN A 296 4.05 -1.42 -9.87
N CYS A 297 4.44 -0.20 -10.18
CA CYS A 297 3.98 1.00 -9.46
C CYS A 297 2.57 1.47 -9.88
N GLY A 298 1.84 0.67 -10.67
CA GLY A 298 0.48 0.94 -11.16
C GLY A 298 0.39 1.92 -12.33
N ALA A 299 1.51 2.24 -12.98
CA ALA A 299 1.59 3.15 -14.12
C ALA A 299 1.62 2.41 -15.47
N LYS A 300 1.38 3.12 -16.58
CA LYS A 300 1.21 2.61 -17.96
C LYS A 300 2.38 1.80 -18.54
N GLY A 301 3.54 1.83 -17.90
CA GLY A 301 4.77 1.15 -18.33
C GLY A 301 5.14 -0.08 -17.49
N CYS A 302 4.17 -0.92 -17.10
CA CYS A 302 4.47 -2.13 -16.32
C CYS A 302 5.44 -3.06 -17.07
N PRO A 303 6.44 -3.63 -16.38
CA PRO A 303 7.43 -4.47 -17.04
C PRO A 303 6.80 -5.73 -17.68
N PRO A 304 7.42 -6.24 -18.77
CA PRO A 304 6.87 -7.35 -19.57
C PRO A 304 6.87 -8.70 -18.84
N ILE A 305 7.58 -8.82 -17.71
CA ILE A 305 7.78 -10.10 -17.02
C ILE A 305 6.67 -10.35 -16.01
N ARG A 306 6.00 -11.48 -16.19
CA ARG A 306 4.71 -11.79 -15.58
C ARG A 306 4.85 -12.34 -14.17
N THR A 307 5.81 -13.24 -13.92
CA THR A 307 6.03 -13.88 -12.62
C THR A 307 7.52 -14.12 -12.43
N TYR A 308 8.02 -13.81 -11.24
CA TYR A 308 9.43 -14.02 -10.91
C TYR A 308 9.62 -15.34 -10.17
N THR A 309 10.67 -16.10 -10.49
CA THR A 309 10.97 -17.39 -9.85
C THR A 309 12.31 -17.29 -9.15
N SER A 310 12.50 -17.98 -8.03
CA SER A 310 13.79 -17.96 -7.31
C SER A 310 14.95 -18.45 -8.18
N LYS A 311 14.69 -19.41 -9.07
CA LYS A 311 15.69 -19.99 -9.97
C LYS A 311 16.23 -18.98 -11.00
N ASP A 312 15.38 -18.10 -11.52
CA ASP A 312 15.70 -17.24 -12.67
C ASP A 312 15.61 -15.74 -12.33
N ILE A 313 15.44 -15.38 -11.04
CA ILE A 313 15.18 -13.99 -10.61
C ILE A 313 16.19 -13.00 -11.16
N GLY A 314 17.49 -13.32 -11.11
CA GLY A 314 18.54 -12.41 -11.61
C GLY A 314 18.43 -12.13 -13.11
N SER A 315 18.20 -13.17 -13.92
CA SER A 315 18.06 -13.00 -15.38
C SER A 315 16.74 -12.32 -15.74
N GLN A 316 15.66 -12.58 -14.99
CA GLN A 316 14.38 -11.91 -15.14
C GLN A 316 14.49 -10.42 -14.80
N LEU A 317 15.10 -10.06 -13.67
CA LEU A 317 15.33 -8.67 -13.29
C LEU A 317 16.18 -7.92 -14.32
N LEU A 318 17.26 -8.55 -14.81
CA LEU A 318 18.08 -7.99 -15.87
C LEU A 318 17.28 -7.77 -17.16
N THR A 319 16.49 -8.76 -17.58
CA THR A 319 15.65 -8.66 -18.78
C THR A 319 14.64 -7.50 -18.67
N ALA A 320 14.05 -7.30 -17.48
CA ALA A 320 13.14 -6.18 -17.23
C ALA A 320 13.87 -4.83 -17.34
N ALA A 321 15.06 -4.71 -16.75
CA ALA A 321 15.87 -3.49 -16.83
C ALA A 321 16.34 -3.20 -18.26
N GLU A 322 16.81 -4.20 -19.00
CA GLU A 322 17.21 -4.08 -20.40
C GLU A 322 16.04 -3.61 -21.26
N ALA A 323 14.85 -4.22 -21.10
CA ALA A 323 13.66 -3.82 -21.85
C ALA A 323 13.27 -2.37 -21.56
N PHE A 324 13.34 -1.94 -20.29
CA PHE A 324 13.04 -0.57 -19.88
C PHE A 324 14.03 0.44 -20.46
N LEU A 325 15.34 0.17 -20.37
CA LEU A 325 16.39 1.07 -20.87
C LEU A 325 16.38 1.18 -22.41
N GLU A 326 15.90 0.16 -23.10
CA GLU A 326 15.77 0.17 -24.55
C GLU A 326 14.55 0.94 -25.03
N ALA A 327 13.51 1.05 -24.20
CA ALA A 327 12.37 1.91 -24.48
C ALA A 327 12.72 3.39 -24.30
N ASP A 328 12.04 4.25 -25.05
CA ASP A 328 12.31 5.70 -25.05
C ASP A 328 11.82 6.40 -23.79
N ASP A 329 10.94 5.78 -23.00
CA ASP A 329 10.52 6.23 -21.68
C ASP A 329 11.56 5.93 -20.57
N GLY A 330 12.47 4.99 -20.80
CA GLY A 330 13.55 4.65 -19.89
C GLY A 330 14.82 5.46 -20.11
N CYS A 331 15.33 5.50 -21.35
CA CYS A 331 16.60 6.16 -21.69
C CYS A 331 16.63 6.66 -23.14
N ILE A 332 16.98 7.93 -23.33
CA ILE A 332 17.23 8.55 -24.64
C ILE A 332 18.66 9.09 -24.67
N VAL A 333 19.43 8.68 -25.67
CA VAL A 333 20.82 9.12 -25.87
C VAL A 333 20.87 10.10 -27.05
N ASP A 334 21.04 11.39 -26.77
CA ASP A 334 21.22 12.44 -27.78
C ASP A 334 22.72 12.72 -27.96
N SER A 335 23.33 12.05 -28.95
CA SER A 335 24.75 12.20 -29.25
C SER A 335 25.10 13.59 -29.77
N MET A 336 24.16 14.30 -30.40
CA MET A 336 24.39 15.64 -30.95
C MET A 336 24.43 16.69 -29.86
N LYS A 337 23.51 16.61 -28.89
CA LYS A 337 23.46 17.52 -27.74
C LYS A 337 24.35 17.09 -26.57
N ARG A 338 24.98 15.92 -26.68
CA ARG A 338 25.73 15.27 -25.59
C ARG A 338 24.91 15.16 -24.31
N GLU A 339 23.65 14.77 -24.47
CA GLU A 339 22.67 14.69 -23.39
C GLU A 339 22.09 13.27 -23.31
N VAL A 340 22.03 12.72 -22.09
CA VAL A 340 21.31 11.48 -21.80
C VAL A 340 20.09 11.85 -20.98
N LYS A 341 18.91 11.58 -21.53
CA LYS A 341 17.63 11.79 -20.84
C LYS A 341 17.20 10.46 -20.21
N LEU A 342 17.01 10.45 -18.90
CA LEU A 342 16.65 9.27 -18.14
C LEU A 342 15.24 9.41 -17.54
N SER A 343 14.60 8.27 -17.26
CA SER A 343 13.37 8.26 -16.47
C SER A 343 13.56 8.89 -15.08
N GLN A 344 12.51 9.48 -14.50
CA GLN A 344 12.55 10.03 -13.14
C GLN A 344 12.89 8.99 -12.06
N ILE A 345 12.72 7.69 -12.34
CA ILE A 345 13.15 6.61 -11.44
C ILE A 345 14.62 6.79 -11.04
N PHE A 346 15.48 7.12 -12.01
CA PHE A 346 16.91 7.37 -11.76
C PHE A 346 17.18 8.65 -10.96
N LYS A 347 16.23 9.59 -10.93
CA LYS A 347 16.32 10.79 -10.10
C LYS A 347 15.89 10.51 -8.68
N TRP A 348 14.74 9.86 -8.51
CA TRP A 348 14.13 9.62 -7.21
C TRP A 348 14.90 8.60 -6.38
N TYR A 349 15.46 7.59 -7.04
CA TYR A 349 16.23 6.51 -6.42
C TYR A 349 17.72 6.58 -6.79
N LYS A 350 18.25 7.79 -7.02
CA LYS A 350 19.64 8.00 -7.47
C LYS A 350 20.66 7.18 -6.67
N ALA A 351 20.53 7.17 -5.34
CA ALA A 351 21.41 6.44 -4.43
C ALA A 351 21.44 4.91 -4.63
N ASP A 352 20.47 4.33 -5.35
CA ASP A 352 20.45 2.91 -5.68
C ASP A 352 21.24 2.61 -6.96
N PHE A 353 21.46 3.60 -7.83
CA PHE A 353 22.15 3.44 -9.11
C PHE A 353 23.56 4.05 -9.12
N GLY A 354 23.86 4.96 -8.18
CA GLY A 354 25.15 5.61 -8.03
C GLY A 354 25.03 7.01 -7.41
N ASP A 355 26.07 7.47 -6.73
CA ASP A 355 26.08 8.77 -6.06
C ASP A 355 26.37 9.93 -7.03
N THR A 356 27.01 9.65 -8.16
CA THR A 356 27.35 10.63 -9.20
C THR A 356 26.67 10.30 -10.53
N ASP A 357 26.54 11.31 -11.39
CA ASP A 357 26.00 11.13 -12.75
C ASP A 357 26.87 10.17 -13.57
N GLU A 358 28.18 10.16 -13.35
CA GLU A 358 29.11 9.22 -13.97
C GLU A 358 28.83 7.77 -13.55
N GLN A 359 28.67 7.52 -12.24
CA GLN A 359 28.33 6.20 -11.72
C GLN A 359 26.97 5.74 -12.25
N LEU A 360 25.98 6.63 -12.26
CA LEU A 360 24.66 6.37 -12.83
C LEU A 360 24.73 5.99 -14.32
N LEU A 361 25.45 6.75 -15.14
CA LEU A 361 25.56 6.46 -16.57
C LEU A 361 26.34 5.17 -16.84
N ASN A 362 27.37 4.86 -16.05
CA ASN A 362 28.06 3.58 -16.11
C ASN A 362 27.15 2.43 -15.69
N TRP A 363 26.33 2.61 -14.66
CA TRP A 363 25.32 1.65 -14.24
C TRP A 363 24.33 1.39 -15.39
N VAL A 364 23.79 2.44 -16.00
CA VAL A 364 22.89 2.33 -17.16
C VAL A 364 23.56 1.56 -18.30
N LEU A 365 24.78 1.95 -18.68
CA LEU A 365 25.53 1.29 -19.76
C LEU A 365 25.70 -0.22 -19.51
N ASN A 366 25.99 -0.61 -18.28
CA ASN A 366 26.21 -2.02 -17.91
C ASN A 366 24.92 -2.86 -17.97
N HIS A 367 23.76 -2.25 -17.76
CA HIS A 367 22.45 -2.93 -17.74
C HIS A 367 21.64 -2.75 -19.03
N MET A 368 22.21 -2.12 -20.06
CA MET A 368 21.64 -2.12 -21.41
C MET A 368 21.99 -3.42 -22.14
N ARG A 369 21.04 -3.96 -22.92
CA ARG A 369 21.34 -5.02 -23.89
C ARG A 369 22.29 -4.52 -24.99
N ALA A 370 22.88 -5.43 -25.74
CA ALA A 370 23.67 -5.06 -26.92
C ALA A 370 22.79 -4.39 -27.98
N SER A 371 22.93 -3.07 -28.15
CA SER A 371 22.13 -2.26 -29.07
C SER A 371 22.94 -1.08 -29.62
N GLN A 372 22.44 -0.43 -30.68
CA GLN A 372 23.02 0.81 -31.18
C GLN A 372 22.99 1.91 -30.11
N LYS A 373 21.93 1.95 -29.28
CA LYS A 373 21.78 2.91 -28.17
C LYS A 373 22.91 2.73 -27.15
N LYS A 374 23.25 1.49 -26.78
CA LYS A 374 24.38 1.16 -25.89
C LYS A 374 25.71 1.61 -26.48
N THR A 375 25.93 1.37 -27.77
CA THR A 375 27.15 1.81 -28.48
C THR A 375 27.27 3.34 -28.51
N SER A 376 26.18 4.05 -28.78
CA SER A 376 26.13 5.51 -28.74
C SER A 376 26.45 6.05 -27.34
N LEU A 377 25.86 5.47 -26.28
CA LEU A 377 26.16 5.86 -24.90
C LEU A 377 27.63 5.62 -24.55
N LYS A 378 28.18 4.46 -24.93
CA LYS A 378 29.59 4.11 -24.69
C LYS A 378 30.54 5.11 -25.34
N THR A 379 30.28 5.47 -26.59
CA THR A 379 31.06 6.50 -27.32
C THR A 379 30.90 7.87 -26.68
N LEU A 380 29.70 8.23 -26.25
CA LEU A 380 29.46 9.52 -25.62
C LEU A 380 30.25 9.65 -24.31
N LEU A 381 30.26 8.60 -23.48
CA LEU A 381 31.01 8.55 -22.23
C LEU A 381 32.53 8.63 -22.43
N SER A 382 33.08 8.02 -23.48
CA SER A 382 34.54 8.10 -23.76
C SER A 382 35.01 9.50 -24.18
N THR A 383 34.11 10.34 -24.69
CA THR A 383 34.43 11.73 -25.10
C THR A 383 34.31 12.77 -23.97
N GLY A 384 33.98 12.32 -22.74
CA GLY A 384 33.82 13.17 -21.55
C GLY A 384 32.53 14.00 -21.53
N ASN A 385 32.31 14.82 -20.49
CA ASN A 385 31.26 15.85 -20.39
C ASN A 385 29.88 15.47 -20.99
N VAL A 386 29.12 14.65 -20.28
CA VAL A 386 27.75 14.26 -20.65
C VAL A 386 26.77 14.93 -19.71
N LYS A 387 25.77 15.62 -20.28
CA LYS A 387 24.69 16.20 -19.50
C LYS A 387 23.64 15.13 -19.21
N VAL A 388 23.32 14.93 -17.93
CA VAL A 388 22.16 14.11 -17.53
C VAL A 388 20.95 15.02 -17.34
N SER A 389 19.83 14.65 -17.94
CA SER A 389 18.53 15.25 -17.66
C SER A 389 17.45 14.20 -17.49
N TYR A 390 16.29 14.60 -16.98
CA TYR A 390 15.23 13.67 -16.63
C TYR A 390 13.96 13.99 -17.41
N MET A 391 13.34 12.94 -17.95
CA MET A 391 12.08 13.06 -18.69
C MET A 391 10.93 13.44 -17.75
N PRO A 392 9.94 14.22 -18.22
CA PRO A 392 8.73 14.45 -17.44
C PRO A 392 8.05 13.10 -17.18
N TYR A 393 7.62 12.87 -15.95
CA TYR A 393 6.92 11.66 -15.58
C TYR A 393 5.43 11.96 -15.50
N ASP A 394 4.61 11.16 -16.17
CA ASP A 394 3.17 11.28 -16.07
C ASP A 394 2.67 10.49 -14.85
N TRP A 395 2.19 11.20 -13.84
CA TRP A 395 1.60 10.59 -12.65
C TRP A 395 0.16 10.13 -12.86
N ALA A 396 -0.44 10.36 -14.03
CA ALA A 396 -1.75 9.85 -14.36
C ALA A 396 -1.73 8.31 -14.22
N THR A 397 -2.54 7.81 -13.29
CA THR A 397 -2.86 6.38 -13.21
C THR A 397 -3.51 5.94 -14.52
N ASN A 398 -3.42 4.64 -14.84
CA ASN A 398 -4.08 4.01 -16.00
C ASN A 398 -5.61 4.11 -16.01
N SER A 399 -6.22 5.00 -15.23
CA SER A 399 -7.65 5.28 -15.17
C SER A 399 -8.11 6.20 -16.30
N THR A 400 -7.69 5.93 -17.54
CA THR A 400 -8.46 6.37 -18.71
C THR A 400 -9.42 5.26 -19.09
N HIS A 401 -10.69 5.49 -18.74
CA HIS A 401 -11.94 4.77 -19.00
C HIS A 401 -12.38 3.74 -17.97
#